data_AF-A0AA88JDT8-F1
#
_entry.id   AF-A0AA88JDT8-F1
#
_cell.length_a   1.000
_cell.length_b   1.000
_cell.length_c   1.000
_cell.angle_alpha   90.00
_cell.angle_beta   90.00
_cell.angle_gamma   90.00
#
_symmetry.space_group_name_H-M   'P 1'
#
loop_
_entity.id
_entity.type
_entity.pdbx_description
1 polymer ?
#
loop_
_entity_poly.entity_id
_entity_poly.type
_entity_poly.pdbx_seq_one_letter_code
_entity_poly.pdbx_strand_id
1 'polypeptide(L)'
;MCHDEAEESMVYSYTKSFNAFAAKLSSDEANKLAARRKFKAETDIIVALFDTGITPESESFKDDGSLGPPPEKWKGTCERSANFSGCNK
;
A
#
# COMPACT_ATOMS: atom_id res chain seq x y z
N MET A 1 -14.29 19.38 -24.06
CA MET A 1 -15.05 18.11 -24.15
C MET A 1 -14.58 17.10 -23.12
N CYS A 2 -13.36 16.52 -23.16
CA CYS A 2 -12.93 15.59 -22.09
C CYS A 2 -12.48 16.26 -20.77
N HIS A 3 -12.17 17.56 -20.78
CA HIS A 3 -11.77 18.30 -19.58
C HIS A 3 -12.97 18.73 -18.72
N ASP A 4 -14.05 19.16 -19.37
CA ASP A 4 -15.22 19.75 -18.70
C ASP A 4 -16.03 18.68 -17.94
N GLU A 5 -16.18 17.47 -18.50
CA GLU A 5 -16.89 16.35 -17.87
C GLU A 5 -16.17 15.80 -16.62
N ALA A 6 -14.82 15.81 -16.62
CA ALA A 6 -14.02 15.34 -15.51
C ALA A 6 -14.08 16.30 -14.30
N GLU A 7 -14.21 17.61 -14.55
CA GLU A 7 -14.41 18.60 -13.48
C GLU A 7 -15.83 18.51 -12.89
N GLU A 8 -16.86 18.35 -13.71
CA GLU A 8 -18.25 18.24 -13.22
C GLU A 8 -18.53 16.94 -12.44
N SER A 9 -17.75 15.88 -12.67
CA SER A 9 -17.88 14.59 -11.97
C SER A 9 -17.03 14.48 -10.71
N MET A 10 -16.21 15.48 -10.40
CA MET A 10 -15.32 15.47 -9.24
C MET A 10 -16.08 15.84 -7.95
N VAL A 11 -16.54 14.82 -7.21
CA VAL A 11 -17.30 14.98 -5.96
C VAL A 11 -16.46 15.63 -4.84
N TYR A 12 -15.17 15.30 -4.77
CA TYR A 12 -14.23 15.91 -3.83
C TYR A 12 -12.78 15.69 -4.29
N SER A 13 -11.95 16.72 -4.16
CA SER A 13 -10.52 16.66 -4.49
C SER A 13 -9.67 16.78 -3.22
N TYR A 14 -8.79 15.81 -3.00
CA TYR A 14 -7.79 15.87 -1.95
C TYR A 14 -6.50 16.46 -2.48
N THR A 15 -5.96 17.47 -1.80
CA THR A 15 -4.69 18.13 -2.17
C THR A 15 -3.46 17.48 -1.53
N LYS A 16 -3.66 16.44 -0.72
CA LYS A 16 -2.56 15.71 -0.07
C LYS A 16 -2.13 14.54 -0.95
N SER A 17 -1.19 14.82 -1.84
CA SER A 17 -0.56 13.81 -2.71
C SER A 17 0.78 13.37 -2.13
N PHE A 18 1.12 12.09 -2.28
CA PHE A 18 2.46 11.56 -1.98
C PHE A 18 3.25 11.53 -3.29
N ASN A 19 4.45 12.11 -3.29
CA ASN A 19 5.36 11.95 -4.42
C ASN A 19 6.12 10.63 -4.24
N ALA A 20 6.08 9.76 -5.25
CA ALA A 20 6.80 8.50 -5.27
C ALA A 20 7.49 8.31 -6.62
N PHE A 21 8.64 7.63 -6.64
CA PHE A 21 9.36 7.25 -7.85
C PHE A 21 9.88 5.81 -7.71
N ALA A 22 10.04 5.12 -8.83
CA ALA A 22 10.72 3.84 -8.89
C ALA A 22 12.13 4.05 -9.44
N ALA A 23 13.14 3.48 -8.78
CA ALA A 23 14.51 3.54 -9.22
C ALA A 23 15.19 2.18 -9.01
N LYS A 24 16.08 1.81 -9.95
CA LYS A 24 17.00 0.70 -9.75
C LYS A 24 18.17 1.20 -8.92
N LEU A 25 18.45 0.51 -7.81
CA LEU A 25 19.50 0.88 -6.87
C LEU A 25 20.67 -0.09 -6.97
N SER A 26 21.88 0.41 -6.73
CA SER A 26 23.02 -0.44 -6.36
C SER A 26 22.86 -0.98 -4.93
N SER A 27 23.59 -2.04 -4.59
CA SER A 27 23.57 -2.62 -3.25
C SER A 27 23.93 -1.60 -2.16
N ASP A 28 24.90 -0.73 -2.43
CA ASP A 28 25.34 0.29 -1.47
C ASP A 28 24.29 1.38 -1.23
N GLU A 29 23.58 1.80 -2.29
CA GLU A 29 22.47 2.75 -2.16
C GLU A 29 21.29 2.16 -1.41
N ALA A 30 20.94 0.90 -1.71
CA ALA A 30 19.90 0.17 -1.00
C ALA A 30 20.23 0.03 0.50
N ASN A 31 21.47 -0.32 0.84
CA ASN A 31 21.93 -0.41 2.23
C ASN A 31 21.88 0.95 2.95
N LYS A 32 22.31 2.03 2.28
CA LYS A 32 22.24 3.39 2.85
C LYS A 32 20.80 3.83 3.10
N LEU A 33 19.86 3.49 2.22
CA LEU A 33 18.44 3.78 2.40
C LEU A 33 17.84 2.91 3.51
N ALA A 34 18.16 1.62 3.56
CA ALA A 34 17.73 0.70 4.60
C ALA A 34 18.15 1.19 6.00
N ALA A 35 19.38 1.72 6.13
CA ALA A 35 19.88 2.27 7.39
C ALA A 35 19.12 3.53 7.88
N ARG A 36 18.33 4.16 7.01
CA ARG A 36 17.50 5.34 7.33
C ARG A 36 16.04 4.98 7.61
N ARG A 37 15.65 3.71 7.45
CA ARG A 37 14.28 3.25 7.67
C ARG A 37 13.84 3.51 9.11
N LYS A 38 12.59 3.94 9.26
CA LYS A 38 11.94 4.07 10.56
C LYS A 38 10.91 2.96 10.68
N PHE A 39 11.42 1.74 10.92
CA PHE A 39 10.64 0.51 10.88
C PHE A 39 9.29 0.61 11.61
N LYS A 40 9.28 1.06 12.87
CA LYS A 40 8.04 1.22 13.66
C LYS A 40 7.01 2.17 13.03
N ALA A 41 7.47 3.23 12.36
CA ALA A 41 6.57 4.15 11.68
C ALA A 41 6.06 3.55 10.36
N GLU A 42 6.92 2.85 9.64
CA GLU A 42 6.58 2.20 8.37
C GLU A 42 5.56 1.07 8.54
N THR A 43 5.69 0.25 9.59
CA THR A 43 4.71 -0.81 9.92
C THR A 43 3.38 -0.26 10.43
N ASP A 44 3.31 1.02 10.80
CA ASP A 44 2.10 1.70 11.26
C ASP A 44 1.38 2.49 10.13
N ILE A 45 1.93 2.49 8.90
CA ILE A 45 1.33 3.13 7.73
C ILE A 45 0.53 2.10 6.92
N ILE A 46 -0.69 2.47 6.52
CA ILE A 46 -1.55 1.67 5.66
C ILE A 46 -1.75 2.41 4.34
N VAL A 47 -1.42 1.75 3.23
CA VAL A 47 -1.59 2.29 1.87
C VAL A 47 -2.76 1.58 1.21
N ALA A 48 -3.83 2.31 0.92
CA ALA A 48 -5.00 1.78 0.21
C ALA A 48 -4.80 1.89 -1.31
N LEU A 49 -5.05 0.81 -2.03
CA LEU A 49 -5.04 0.76 -3.49
C LEU A 49 -6.47 0.55 -3.99
N PHE A 50 -6.97 1.48 -4.79
CA PHE A 50 -8.24 1.33 -5.50
C PHE A 50 -7.95 0.70 -6.86
N ASP A 51 -8.10 -0.61 -6.95
CA ASP A 51 -7.73 -1.43 -8.10
C ASP A 51 -8.81 -2.50 -8.33
N THR A 52 -8.59 -3.36 -9.31
CA THR A 52 -9.35 -4.57 -9.65
C THR A 52 -9.15 -5.73 -8.68
N GLY A 53 -8.22 -5.61 -7.73
CA GLY A 53 -7.97 -6.60 -6.69
C GLY A 53 -6.49 -6.80 -6.40
N ILE A 54 -6.17 -7.95 -5.82
CA ILE A 54 -4.81 -8.36 -5.46
C ILE A 54 -4.64 -9.86 -5.70
N THR A 55 -3.40 -10.29 -5.99
CA THR A 55 -3.00 -11.70 -6.00
C THR A 55 -2.27 -12.03 -4.69
N PRO A 56 -2.98 -12.42 -3.62
CA PRO A 56 -2.40 -12.54 -2.28
C PRO A 56 -1.32 -13.65 -2.18
N GLU A 57 -1.30 -14.60 -3.11
CA GLU A 57 -0.33 -15.69 -3.15
C GLU A 57 1.05 -15.28 -3.70
N SER A 58 1.20 -14.05 -4.23
CA SER A 58 2.48 -13.57 -4.73
C SER A 58 3.50 -13.41 -3.61
N GLU A 59 4.76 -13.82 -3.85
CA GLU A 59 5.86 -13.62 -2.89
C GLU A 59 6.08 -12.15 -2.51
N SER A 60 5.63 -11.20 -3.34
CA SER A 60 5.67 -9.77 -3.02
C SER A 60 4.78 -9.38 -1.83
N PHE A 61 3.77 -10.18 -1.48
CA PHE A 61 2.84 -9.93 -0.38
C PHE A 61 2.97 -10.92 0.77
N LYS A 62 4.04 -11.73 0.77
CA LYS A 62 4.28 -12.73 1.80
C LYS A 62 4.67 -12.05 3.11
N ASP A 63 3.96 -12.43 4.17
CA ASP A 63 4.26 -12.06 5.54
C ASP A 63 4.92 -13.26 6.25
N ASP A 64 6.18 -13.11 6.64
CA ASP A 64 6.95 -14.10 7.39
C ASP A 64 6.87 -13.87 8.92
N GLY A 65 6.03 -12.94 9.36
CA GLY A 65 5.89 -12.52 10.75
C GLY A 65 6.79 -11.36 11.14
N SER A 66 7.65 -10.86 10.24
CA SER A 66 8.52 -9.72 10.53
C SER A 66 7.76 -8.40 10.65
N LEU A 67 6.57 -8.27 10.04
CA LEU A 67 5.78 -7.04 10.04
C LEU A 67 5.01 -6.78 11.35
N GLY A 68 4.73 -7.83 12.12
CA GLY A 68 3.89 -7.75 13.32
C GLY A 68 2.39 -7.65 13.00
N PRO A 69 1.53 -7.50 14.03
CA PRO A 69 0.09 -7.41 13.81
C PRO A 69 -0.30 -6.11 13.11
N PRO A 70 -1.49 -6.05 12.47
CA PRO A 70 -2.03 -4.80 11.94
C PRO A 70 -2.09 -3.70 13.00
N PRO A 71 -1.87 -2.42 12.62
CA PRO A 71 -1.98 -1.29 13.54
C PRO A 71 -3.30 -1.25 14.31
N GLU A 72 -3.28 -0.88 15.60
CA GLU A 72 -4.50 -0.81 16.45
C GLU A 72 -5.57 0.13 15.90
N LYS A 73 -5.17 1.15 15.14
CA LYS A 73 -6.07 2.11 14.49
C LYS A 73 -6.77 1.52 13.25
N TRP A 74 -6.31 0.39 12.73
CA TRP A 74 -6.91 -0.26 11.57
C TRP A 74 -8.25 -0.88 11.95
N LYS A 75 -9.29 -0.51 11.19
CA LYS A 75 -10.66 -1.01 11.38
C LYS A 75 -11.21 -1.67 10.12
N GLY A 76 -10.37 -1.87 9.11
CA GLY A 76 -10.78 -2.55 7.88
C GLY A 76 -11.04 -4.03 8.13
N THR A 77 -11.92 -4.60 7.33
CA THR A 77 -12.29 -6.01 7.39
C THR A 77 -11.62 -6.77 6.27
N CYS A 78 -11.28 -8.02 6.52
CA CYS A 78 -10.87 -8.93 5.46
C CYS A 78 -12.06 -9.76 5.01
N GLU A 79 -12.66 -9.37 3.88
CA GLU A 79 -13.78 -10.11 3.31
C GLU A 79 -13.27 -11.37 2.60
N ARG A 80 -13.96 -12.50 2.80
CA ARG A 80 -13.69 -13.74 2.07
C ARG A 80 -14.67 -13.88 0.92
N SER A 81 -14.20 -14.34 -0.22
CA SER A 81 -15.03 -14.60 -1.40
C SER A 81 -14.62 -15.91 -2.05
N ALA A 82 -15.39 -16.36 -3.06
CA ALA A 82 -15.18 -17.67 -3.68
C ALA A 82 -13.74 -17.87 -4.21
N ASN A 83 -13.08 -16.80 -4.64
CA ASN A 83 -11.71 -16.83 -5.19
C ASN A 83 -10.68 -16.12 -4.30
N PHE A 84 -11.04 -15.78 -3.06
CA PHE A 84 -10.14 -15.07 -2.15
C PHE A 84 -10.19 -15.72 -0.76
N SER A 85 -9.07 -16.37 -0.40
CA SER A 85 -8.93 -17.16 0.84
C SER A 85 -8.85 -16.31 2.11
N GLY A 86 -8.60 -15.01 1.95
CA GLY A 86 -8.49 -14.02 3.01
C GLY A 86 -7.12 -13.34 3.03
N CYS A 87 -6.87 -12.59 4.09
CA CYS A 87 -5.66 -11.81 4.32
C CYS A 87 -4.66 -12.63 5.15
N ASN A 88 -3.43 -12.13 5.27
CA ASN A 88 -2.46 -12.64 6.23
C ASN A 88 -3.05 -12.67 7.66
N LYS A 89 -2.50 -13.58 8.48
CA LYS A 89 -2.87 -13.75 9.88
C LYS A 89 -2.01 -12.88 10.77
#